data_AF-A0A8H7S4G8-F1
#
_entry.id   AF-A0A8H7S4G8-F1
#
_cell.length_a   1.000
_cell.length_b   1.000
_cell.length_c   1.000
_cell.angle_alpha   90.00
_cell.angle_beta   90.00
_cell.angle_gamma   90.00
#
_symmetry.space_group_name_H-M   'P 1'
#
loop_
_entity.id
_entity.type
_entity.pdbx_description
1 polymer ?
#
loop_
_entity_poly.entity_id
_entity_poly.type
_entity_poly.pdbx_seq_one_letter_code
_entity_poly.pdbx_strand_id
1 'polypeptide(L)'
;MDIDNFQQDLKKELENEVNKLIINKWTFLNQPWPEMINRFNHRTKIKDFKNNSIKYIKEELLRILGYIPVFYFLTYIYGANEYPGPYREIEKGLLILYHIVCGENGTDMEKFIPYSFENVTLFIDGHDSKIKYYKPNEKSKDMYSYKLKGKGIRTQVVVDMNQMILFVSKSQKCAIGNDGTMFLDMNLYKKMHIADCLATDGGYTQFFSTFRDNALEAGYELKYHNFQFPIRKEKENNLTIAEKNFNKKFGSFRSEIENHFSVLGSKFKRFTNNRSSLQISDIKIYNLQFKLACILKNMELFIQKNEIEEQPHHRLWYSDDFEFPSKKNKANIVFTNEREVDVNYNEMLNLQNNILNLDISENRQDIIDSDDEMDDNTKKRKLNENKSKNNYEVEKILDHKVDDNNNFEFYVKWYGYSHLENSWVNQDNFNTRDIIDKYLKHNNIQ
;
A
#
# COMPACT_ATOMS: atom_id res chain seq x y z
N MET A 1 -80.15 -28.40 -4.37
CA MET A 1 -78.95 -27.89 -5.05
C MET A 1 -77.79 -28.18 -4.12
N ASP A 2 -76.95 -29.13 -4.49
CA ASP A 2 -75.96 -29.73 -3.60
C ASP A 2 -74.83 -28.75 -3.26
N ILE A 3 -74.71 -28.47 -1.97
CA ILE A 3 -73.68 -27.61 -1.37
C ILE A 3 -72.27 -28.11 -1.71
N ASP A 4 -72.10 -29.43 -1.89
CA ASP A 4 -70.84 -30.06 -2.27
C ASP A 4 -70.38 -29.69 -3.69
N ASN A 5 -71.31 -29.55 -4.63
CA ASN A 5 -70.99 -29.11 -6.00
C ASN A 5 -70.55 -27.64 -6.00
N PHE A 6 -71.23 -26.80 -5.22
CA PHE A 6 -70.86 -25.38 -5.10
C PHE A 6 -69.48 -25.20 -4.46
N GLN A 7 -69.13 -25.99 -3.44
CA GLN A 7 -67.80 -25.96 -2.83
C GLN A 7 -66.70 -26.48 -3.76
N GLN A 8 -66.99 -27.49 -4.59
CA GLN A 8 -66.06 -27.95 -5.62
C GLN A 8 -65.82 -26.89 -6.70
N ASP A 9 -66.87 -26.22 -7.17
CA ASP A 9 -66.75 -25.15 -8.16
C ASP A 9 -65.95 -23.96 -7.64
N LEU A 10 -66.18 -23.55 -6.38
CA LEU A 10 -65.42 -22.48 -5.73
C LEU A 10 -63.94 -22.81 -5.57
N LYS A 11 -63.63 -24.08 -5.22
CA LYS A 11 -62.25 -24.55 -5.10
C LYS A 11 -61.55 -24.53 -6.46
N LYS A 12 -62.27 -24.88 -7.52
CA LYS A 12 -61.77 -24.88 -8.89
C LYS A 12 -61.54 -23.46 -9.43
N GLU A 13 -62.42 -22.53 -9.11
CA GLU A 13 -62.22 -21.10 -9.41
C GLU A 13 -61.03 -20.52 -8.65
N LEU A 14 -60.87 -20.87 -7.37
CA LEU A 14 -59.71 -20.45 -6.57
C LEU A 14 -58.40 -21.00 -7.15
N GLU A 15 -58.37 -22.28 -7.51
CA GLU A 15 -57.22 -22.92 -8.17
C GLU A 15 -56.91 -22.23 -9.51
N ASN A 16 -57.93 -21.85 -10.29
CA ASN A 16 -57.73 -21.10 -11.53
C ASN A 16 -57.15 -19.70 -11.30
N GLU A 17 -57.61 -18.96 -10.29
CA GLU A 17 -57.05 -17.65 -9.96
C GLU A 17 -55.62 -17.74 -9.41
N VAL A 18 -55.33 -18.76 -8.59
CA VAL A 18 -53.97 -19.05 -8.13
C VAL A 18 -53.06 -19.39 -9.32
N ASN A 19 -53.53 -20.22 -10.26
CA ASN A 19 -52.76 -20.55 -11.46
C ASN A 19 -52.53 -19.32 -12.36
N LYS A 20 -53.50 -18.41 -12.49
CA LYS A 20 -53.30 -17.13 -13.19
C LYS A 20 -52.24 -16.26 -12.50
N LEU A 21 -52.24 -16.21 -11.16
CA LEU A 21 -51.20 -15.50 -10.40
C LEU A 21 -49.82 -16.14 -10.60
N ILE A 22 -49.73 -17.46 -10.59
CA ILE A 22 -48.47 -18.20 -10.82
C ILE A 22 -47.93 -17.90 -12.23
N ILE A 23 -48.77 -17.98 -13.25
CA ILE A 23 -48.39 -17.78 -14.66
C ILE A 23 -48.07 -16.31 -14.99
N ASN A 24 -48.76 -15.35 -14.36
CA ASN A 24 -48.58 -13.94 -14.72
C ASN A 24 -47.57 -13.20 -13.82
N LYS A 25 -47.39 -13.66 -12.56
CA LYS A 25 -46.62 -12.92 -11.55
C LYS A 25 -45.52 -13.74 -10.90
N TRP A 26 -45.64 -15.08 -10.81
CA TRP A 26 -44.66 -15.92 -10.12
C TRP A 26 -43.91 -16.90 -11.05
N THR A 27 -43.83 -16.60 -12.34
CA THR A 27 -43.05 -17.39 -13.32
C THR A 27 -41.58 -17.51 -12.97
N PHE A 28 -41.06 -16.60 -12.15
CA PHE A 28 -39.73 -16.66 -11.57
C PHE A 28 -39.49 -17.96 -10.79
N LEU A 29 -40.52 -18.57 -10.16
CA LEU A 29 -40.37 -19.87 -9.48
C LEU A 29 -39.93 -21.00 -10.42
N ASN A 30 -40.19 -20.84 -11.72
CA ASN A 30 -39.81 -21.78 -12.77
C ASN A 30 -38.57 -21.32 -13.55
N GLN A 31 -37.99 -20.16 -13.23
CA GLN A 31 -36.74 -19.71 -13.84
C GLN A 31 -35.56 -20.48 -13.23
N PRO A 32 -34.55 -20.85 -14.05
CA PRO A 32 -33.33 -21.42 -13.50
C PRO A 32 -32.70 -20.43 -12.53
N TRP A 33 -32.18 -20.96 -11.42
CA TRP A 33 -31.50 -20.16 -10.40
C TRP A 33 -30.40 -19.30 -11.06
N PRO A 34 -30.30 -18.00 -10.74
CA PRO A 34 -29.22 -17.18 -11.26
C PRO A 34 -27.88 -17.77 -10.82
N GLU A 35 -27.04 -18.16 -11.78
CA GLU A 35 -25.69 -18.63 -11.51
C GLU A 35 -24.82 -17.42 -11.11
N MET A 36 -24.33 -17.43 -9.87
CA MET A 36 -23.37 -16.43 -9.42
C MET A 36 -22.02 -16.68 -10.09
N ILE A 37 -21.61 -15.77 -10.95
CA ILE A 37 -20.25 -15.73 -11.49
C ILE A 37 -19.37 -15.03 -10.44
N ASN A 38 -18.66 -15.80 -9.61
CA ASN A 38 -17.71 -15.25 -8.64
C ASN A 38 -16.68 -14.38 -9.38
N ARG A 39 -16.65 -13.07 -9.07
CA ARG A 39 -15.68 -12.15 -9.69
C ARG A 39 -14.41 -11.99 -8.86
N PHE A 40 -14.42 -12.41 -7.59
CA PHE A 40 -13.29 -12.23 -6.69
C PHE A 40 -13.02 -13.46 -5.80
N ASN A 41 -11.80 -13.99 -5.90
CA ASN A 41 -11.29 -14.96 -4.94
C ASN A 41 -10.63 -14.23 -3.75
N HIS A 42 -11.42 -13.61 -2.88
CA HIS A 42 -10.88 -13.22 -1.58
C HIS A 42 -10.85 -14.44 -0.65
N ARG A 43 -9.63 -14.88 -0.31
CA ARG A 43 -9.38 -15.83 0.78
C ARG A 43 -10.05 -15.30 2.05
N THR A 44 -11.09 -16.00 2.53
CA THR A 44 -11.65 -15.74 3.85
C THR A 44 -12.14 -17.05 4.45
N LYS A 45 -11.63 -17.39 5.63
CA LYS A 45 -12.21 -18.45 6.47
C LYS A 45 -13.64 -18.02 6.83
N ILE A 46 -14.63 -18.82 6.46
CA ILE A 46 -16.06 -18.56 6.77
C ILE A 46 -16.23 -18.47 8.28
N LYS A 47 -16.95 -17.45 8.75
CA LYS A 47 -17.25 -17.22 10.18
C LYS A 47 -18.71 -17.48 10.47
N ASP A 48 -18.97 -17.96 11.69
CA ASP A 48 -20.32 -18.14 12.22
C ASP A 48 -20.72 -16.96 13.12
N PHE A 49 -22.01 -16.71 13.24
CA PHE A 49 -22.57 -15.64 14.08
C PHE A 49 -22.55 -15.97 15.57
N LYS A 50 -22.64 -14.94 16.42
CA LYS A 50 -22.71 -15.11 17.90
C LYS A 50 -23.92 -15.98 18.28
N ASN A 51 -23.71 -17.01 19.09
CA ASN A 51 -24.76 -17.76 19.81
C ASN A 51 -25.99 -18.18 18.96
N ASN A 52 -25.80 -18.60 17.70
CA ASN A 52 -26.90 -18.91 16.78
C ASN A 52 -27.92 -17.77 16.59
N SER A 53 -27.49 -16.51 16.73
CA SER A 53 -28.33 -15.30 16.53
C SER A 53 -29.04 -15.26 15.17
N ILE A 54 -28.47 -15.89 14.15
CA ILE A 54 -29.14 -16.07 12.85
C ILE A 54 -30.44 -16.86 12.94
N LYS A 55 -30.53 -17.83 13.84
CA LYS A 55 -31.77 -18.58 14.07
C LYS A 55 -32.87 -17.64 14.56
N TYR A 56 -32.55 -16.79 15.52
CA TYR A 56 -33.48 -15.78 16.03
C TYR A 56 -33.91 -14.79 14.93
N ILE A 57 -32.95 -14.23 14.18
CA ILE A 57 -33.25 -13.30 13.06
C ILE A 57 -34.17 -13.98 12.03
N LYS A 58 -33.86 -15.23 11.67
CA LYS A 58 -34.67 -16.00 10.73
C LYS A 58 -36.09 -16.22 11.27
N GLU A 59 -36.23 -16.67 12.51
CA GLU A 59 -37.54 -16.90 13.14
C GLU A 59 -38.36 -15.61 13.19
N GLU A 60 -37.74 -14.49 13.55
CA GLU A 60 -38.41 -13.20 13.65
C GLU A 60 -38.83 -12.65 12.28
N LEU A 61 -37.97 -12.75 11.27
CA LEU A 61 -38.31 -12.37 9.89
C LEU A 61 -39.43 -13.23 9.32
N LEU A 62 -39.40 -14.55 9.55
CA LEU A 62 -40.46 -15.45 9.13
C LEU A 62 -41.77 -15.17 9.88
N ARG A 63 -41.70 -14.74 11.14
CA ARG A 63 -42.86 -14.35 11.94
C ARG A 63 -43.49 -13.05 11.43
N ILE A 64 -42.68 -12.06 11.03
CA ILE A 64 -43.15 -10.74 10.59
C ILE A 64 -43.62 -10.77 9.12
N LEU A 65 -42.81 -11.35 8.23
CA LEU A 65 -43.03 -11.28 6.79
C LEU A 65 -43.60 -12.57 6.18
N GLY A 66 -43.44 -13.71 6.86
CA GLY A 66 -43.78 -15.02 6.29
C GLY A 66 -42.71 -15.58 5.35
N TYR A 67 -42.88 -16.85 4.96
CA TYR A 67 -41.88 -17.59 4.18
C TYR A 67 -41.70 -17.03 2.75
N ILE A 68 -42.78 -16.62 2.09
CA ILE A 68 -42.75 -16.22 0.68
C ILE A 68 -41.94 -14.92 0.49
N PRO A 69 -42.18 -13.83 1.25
CA PRO A 69 -41.42 -12.59 1.06
C PRO A 69 -39.94 -12.73 1.46
N VAL A 70 -39.64 -13.47 2.52
CA VAL A 70 -38.25 -13.73 2.95
C VAL A 70 -37.51 -14.52 1.87
N PHE A 71 -38.13 -15.56 1.32
CA PHE A 71 -37.55 -16.33 0.23
C PHE A 71 -37.32 -15.47 -1.01
N TYR A 72 -38.32 -14.69 -1.43
CA TYR A 72 -38.22 -13.81 -2.59
C TYR A 72 -37.10 -12.79 -2.44
N PHE A 73 -36.98 -12.16 -1.26
CA PHE A 73 -35.89 -11.23 -0.99
C PHE A 73 -34.53 -11.90 -1.11
N LEU A 74 -34.32 -13.05 -0.45
CA LEU A 74 -33.01 -13.73 -0.45
C LEU A 74 -32.57 -14.18 -1.84
N THR A 75 -33.52 -14.56 -2.69
CA THR A 75 -33.26 -15.20 -3.99
C THR A 75 -33.24 -14.20 -5.16
N TYR A 76 -34.14 -13.22 -5.17
CA TYR A 76 -34.31 -12.29 -6.29
C TYR A 76 -33.79 -10.88 -6.02
N ILE A 77 -33.87 -10.41 -4.78
CA ILE A 77 -33.44 -9.03 -4.45
C ILE A 77 -31.98 -9.05 -4.00
N TYR A 78 -31.67 -9.85 -2.99
CA TYR A 78 -30.32 -10.01 -2.47
C TYR A 78 -29.44 -10.80 -3.45
N GLY A 79 -29.93 -11.93 -3.96
CA GLY A 79 -29.20 -12.81 -4.88
C GLY A 79 -28.80 -12.17 -6.23
N ALA A 80 -29.23 -10.95 -6.53
CA ALA A 80 -28.86 -10.23 -7.74
C ALA A 80 -27.41 -9.69 -7.72
N ASN A 81 -26.80 -9.53 -6.54
CA ASN A 81 -25.46 -8.96 -6.37
C ASN A 81 -24.61 -9.76 -5.39
N GLU A 82 -23.29 -9.76 -5.60
CA GLU A 82 -22.30 -10.30 -4.64
C GLU A 82 -21.98 -9.24 -3.59
N TYR A 83 -22.16 -9.56 -2.31
CA TYR A 83 -21.83 -8.66 -1.21
C TYR A 83 -20.59 -9.17 -0.48
N PRO A 84 -19.46 -8.44 -0.48
CA PRO A 84 -18.24 -8.92 0.17
C PRO A 84 -18.43 -9.06 1.69
N GLY A 85 -17.85 -10.11 2.28
CA GLY A 85 -17.84 -10.26 3.74
C GLY A 85 -17.56 -11.68 4.23
N PRO A 86 -17.15 -11.86 5.51
CA PRO A 86 -16.67 -13.13 6.05
C PRO A 86 -17.80 -14.11 6.46
N TYR A 87 -19.06 -13.81 6.15
CA TYR A 87 -20.25 -14.58 6.52
C TYR A 87 -20.89 -15.25 5.30
N ARG A 88 -21.72 -16.28 5.52
CA ARG A 88 -22.41 -16.98 4.41
C ARG A 88 -23.40 -16.02 3.73
N GLU A 89 -23.54 -16.13 2.42
CA GLU A 89 -24.41 -15.23 1.63
C GLU A 89 -25.84 -15.14 2.15
N ILE A 90 -26.44 -16.29 2.47
CA ILE A 90 -27.82 -16.36 2.98
C ILE A 90 -27.94 -15.59 4.31
N GLU A 91 -26.92 -15.65 5.16
CA GLU A 91 -26.93 -15.01 6.48
C GLU A 91 -26.75 -13.49 6.36
N LYS A 92 -25.94 -13.03 5.40
CA LYS A 92 -25.82 -11.61 5.05
C LYS A 92 -27.14 -11.05 4.55
N GLY A 93 -27.82 -11.77 3.66
CA GLY A 93 -29.15 -11.40 3.17
C GLY A 93 -30.18 -11.31 4.30
N LEU A 94 -30.17 -12.25 5.25
CA LEU A 94 -31.06 -12.22 6.42
C LEU A 94 -30.82 -10.99 7.31
N LEU A 95 -29.56 -10.59 7.53
CA LEU A 95 -29.24 -9.40 8.32
C LEU A 95 -29.71 -8.10 7.67
N ILE A 96 -29.49 -7.97 6.37
CA ILE A 96 -29.95 -6.79 5.62
C ILE A 96 -31.47 -6.70 5.68
N LEU A 97 -32.17 -7.83 5.48
CA LEU A 97 -33.62 -7.87 5.57
C LEU A 97 -34.10 -7.51 6.98
N TYR A 98 -33.44 -8.02 8.02
CA TYR A 98 -33.77 -7.71 9.41
C TYR A 98 -33.58 -6.22 9.72
N HIS A 99 -32.48 -5.62 9.27
CA HIS A 99 -32.24 -4.18 9.40
C HIS A 99 -33.36 -3.35 8.75
N ILE A 100 -33.78 -3.71 7.53
CA ILE A 100 -34.84 -3.01 6.80
C ILE A 100 -36.20 -3.14 7.52
N VAL A 101 -36.52 -4.33 8.03
CA VAL A 101 -37.83 -4.63 8.63
C VAL A 101 -37.97 -4.09 10.04
N CYS A 102 -36.94 -4.27 10.87
CA CYS A 102 -36.98 -3.89 12.28
C CYS A 102 -36.49 -2.46 12.52
N GLY A 103 -35.86 -1.82 11.54
CA GLY A 103 -35.38 -0.44 11.64
C GLY A 103 -34.22 -0.26 12.62
N GLU A 104 -33.57 -1.35 13.03
CA GLU A 104 -32.46 -1.31 13.98
C GLU A 104 -31.26 -0.64 13.33
N ASN A 105 -30.74 0.43 13.93
CA ASN A 105 -29.55 1.10 13.41
C ASN A 105 -28.30 0.20 13.53
N GLY A 106 -27.21 0.59 12.87
CA GLY A 106 -25.97 -0.20 12.86
C GLY A 106 -25.39 -0.47 14.26
N THR A 107 -25.63 0.41 15.23
CA THR A 107 -25.23 0.20 16.63
C THR A 107 -26.08 -0.86 17.34
N ASP A 108 -27.39 -0.94 17.07
CA ASP A 108 -28.26 -1.96 17.65
C ASP A 108 -28.02 -3.35 17.04
N MET A 109 -27.61 -3.38 15.77
CA MET A 109 -27.25 -4.60 15.04
C MET A 109 -25.97 -5.28 15.58
N GLU A 110 -25.18 -4.60 16.42
CA GLU A 110 -23.99 -5.10 17.13
C GLU A 110 -24.27 -6.32 18.04
N LYS A 111 -25.52 -6.48 18.48
CA LYS A 111 -25.92 -7.64 19.27
C LYS A 111 -25.90 -8.95 18.47
N PHE A 112 -26.09 -8.87 17.15
CA PHE A 112 -26.10 -10.02 16.24
C PHE A 112 -24.76 -10.20 15.52
N ILE A 113 -24.20 -9.09 15.06
CA ILE A 113 -22.91 -9.07 14.38
C ILE A 113 -21.87 -8.81 15.46
N PRO A 114 -20.87 -9.69 15.68
CA PRO A 114 -19.81 -9.32 16.60
C PRO A 114 -19.24 -7.95 16.19
N TYR A 115 -19.33 -6.94 17.08
CA TYR A 115 -18.50 -5.73 16.96
C TYR A 115 -17.08 -6.23 16.92
N SER A 116 -16.61 -6.35 15.71
CA SER A 116 -15.45 -7.15 15.45
C SER A 116 -14.45 -6.15 14.96
N PHE A 117 -13.41 -6.08 15.76
CA PHE A 117 -12.02 -5.87 15.35
C PHE A 117 -11.67 -6.42 13.92
N GLU A 118 -12.54 -7.21 13.27
CA GLU A 118 -12.36 -7.82 11.96
C GLU A 118 -12.57 -6.86 10.78
N ASN A 119 -13.09 -5.66 11.01
CA ASN A 119 -13.09 -4.60 9.98
C ASN A 119 -11.77 -3.83 9.93
N VAL A 120 -10.91 -3.97 10.95
CA VAL A 120 -9.57 -3.39 10.93
C VAL A 120 -8.83 -3.98 9.73
N THR A 121 -8.35 -3.11 8.85
CA THR A 121 -7.53 -3.49 7.70
C THR A 121 -6.08 -3.06 7.88
N LEU A 122 -5.88 -1.98 8.63
CA LEU A 122 -4.59 -1.34 8.86
C LEU A 122 -4.39 -1.07 10.35
N PHE A 123 -3.14 -1.07 10.79
CA PHE A 123 -2.76 -0.64 12.13
C PHE A 123 -1.53 0.26 12.04
N ILE A 124 -1.48 1.31 12.85
CA ILE A 124 -0.32 2.20 12.97
C ILE A 124 0.27 2.17 14.38
N ASP A 125 1.60 2.08 14.47
CA ASP A 125 2.33 2.31 15.71
C ASP A 125 3.69 3.00 15.52
N GLY A 126 4.16 3.62 16.60
CA GLY A 126 5.44 4.30 16.68
C GLY A 126 6.58 3.38 17.12
N HIS A 127 7.58 3.24 16.25
CA HIS A 127 8.83 2.56 16.54
C HIS A 127 9.93 3.55 16.96
N ASP A 128 10.43 3.39 18.19
CA ASP A 128 11.57 4.16 18.71
C ASP A 128 12.88 3.39 18.48
N SER A 129 13.88 4.05 17.87
CA SER A 129 15.19 3.48 17.58
C SER A 129 16.30 4.28 18.26
N LYS A 130 17.21 3.59 18.97
CA LYS A 130 18.36 4.19 19.65
C LYS A 130 19.43 4.60 18.65
N ILE A 131 19.85 5.86 18.69
CA ILE A 131 20.87 6.37 17.75
C ILE A 131 21.91 7.26 18.44
N LYS A 132 23.14 7.24 17.91
CA LYS A 132 24.18 8.24 18.15
C LYS A 132 24.22 9.14 16.92
N TYR A 133 23.55 10.27 17.03
CA TYR A 133 23.57 11.32 16.02
C TYR A 133 24.39 12.49 16.55
N TYR A 134 25.32 12.97 15.74
CA TYR A 134 26.12 14.14 16.05
C TYR A 134 25.98 15.16 14.92
N LYS A 135 25.24 16.24 15.19
CA LYS A 135 25.25 17.47 14.40
C LYS A 135 25.76 18.60 15.29
N PRO A 136 26.73 19.43 14.85
CA PRO A 136 27.37 20.45 15.68
C PRO A 136 26.40 21.45 16.34
N ASN A 137 25.23 21.70 15.74
CA ASN A 137 24.27 22.72 16.18
C ASN A 137 23.01 22.14 16.85
N GLU A 138 22.93 20.83 17.09
CA GLU A 138 21.72 20.22 17.65
C GLU A 138 21.79 20.01 19.16
N LYS A 139 20.73 20.46 19.87
CA LYS A 139 20.62 20.26 21.31
C LYS A 139 20.31 18.80 21.61
N SER A 140 21.10 18.20 22.48
CA SER A 140 20.93 16.80 22.92
C SER A 140 19.57 16.51 23.56
N LYS A 141 18.85 17.54 24.05
CA LYS A 141 17.51 17.40 24.66
C LYS A 141 16.44 17.04 23.64
N ASP A 142 16.58 17.52 22.41
CA ASP A 142 15.57 17.39 21.35
C ASP A 142 15.48 15.94 20.80
N MET A 143 16.43 15.09 21.19
CA MET A 143 16.55 13.70 20.77
C MET A 143 16.14 12.70 21.86
N TYR A 144 15.76 13.16 23.05
CA TYR A 144 15.53 12.26 24.18
C TYR A 144 14.23 11.46 24.00
N SER A 145 14.35 10.13 24.01
CA SER A 145 13.22 9.20 24.11
C SER A 145 13.07 8.76 25.56
N TYR A 146 11.90 9.00 26.14
CA TYR A 146 11.52 8.48 27.45
C TYR A 146 11.42 6.94 27.46
N LYS A 147 10.97 6.34 26.35
CA LYS A 147 10.86 4.88 26.17
C LYS A 147 12.24 4.21 26.21
N LEU A 148 13.23 4.82 25.57
CA LEU A 148 14.60 4.28 25.49
C LEU A 148 15.54 4.79 26.59
N LYS A 149 15.11 5.77 27.40
CA LYS A 149 15.91 6.52 28.37
C LYS A 149 17.22 7.05 27.78
N GLY A 150 17.16 7.57 26.55
CA GLY A 150 18.35 7.98 25.80
C GLY A 150 18.01 8.66 24.48
N LYS A 151 19.04 8.93 23.66
CA LYS A 151 18.85 9.53 22.34
C LYS A 151 18.19 8.54 21.39
N GLY A 152 17.13 8.98 20.71
CA GLY A 152 16.41 8.17 19.75
C GLY A 152 15.64 8.98 18.72
N ILE A 153 15.22 8.27 17.69
CA ILE A 153 14.29 8.73 16.67
C ILE A 153 13.07 7.83 16.67
N ARG A 154 11.93 8.41 16.31
CA ARG A 154 10.65 7.72 16.17
C ARG A 154 10.30 7.60 14.71
N THR A 155 9.75 6.46 14.31
CA THR A 155 9.24 6.20 12.97
C THR A 155 7.84 5.59 13.09
N GLN A 156 6.86 6.15 12.42
CA GLN A 156 5.51 5.56 12.36
C GLN A 156 5.47 4.49 11.28
N VAL A 157 4.90 3.35 11.62
CA VAL A 157 4.81 2.19 10.72
C VAL A 157 3.36 1.75 10.64
N VAL A 158 2.87 1.58 9.41
CA VAL A 158 1.54 1.04 9.12
C VAL A 158 1.68 -0.37 8.60
N VAL A 159 0.98 -1.30 9.24
CA VAL A 159 0.96 -2.73 8.93
C VAL A 159 -0.47 -3.13 8.60
N ASP A 160 -0.65 -4.03 7.65
CA ASP A 160 -1.96 -4.61 7.34
C ASP A 160 -2.29 -5.83 8.22
N MET A 161 -3.50 -6.36 8.07
CA MET A 161 -3.94 -7.58 8.77
C MET A 161 -3.14 -8.84 8.39
N ASN A 162 -2.44 -8.80 7.26
CA ASN A 162 -1.54 -9.85 6.81
C ASN A 162 -0.13 -9.66 7.36
N GLN A 163 0.10 -8.75 8.31
CA GLN A 163 1.40 -8.49 8.89
C GLN A 163 2.40 -7.86 7.90
N MET A 164 1.93 -7.40 6.74
CA MET A 164 2.76 -6.74 5.73
C MET A 164 2.90 -5.26 6.08
N ILE A 165 4.14 -4.78 6.12
CA ILE A 165 4.43 -3.37 6.35
C ILE A 165 4.15 -2.60 5.07
N LEU A 166 3.15 -1.72 5.08
CA LEU A 166 2.73 -0.97 3.88
C LEU A 166 3.36 0.42 3.82
N PHE A 167 3.33 1.15 4.93
CA PHE A 167 3.76 2.54 4.96
C PHE A 167 4.68 2.81 6.14
N VAL A 168 5.71 3.62 5.87
CA VAL A 168 6.68 4.05 6.88
C VAL A 168 6.87 5.55 6.76
N SER A 169 6.71 6.27 7.87
CA SER A 169 6.93 7.72 7.91
C SER A 169 8.41 8.07 7.78
N LYS A 170 8.70 9.36 7.58
CA LYS A 170 10.06 9.85 7.86
C LYS A 170 10.30 9.77 9.37
N SER A 171 11.47 9.31 9.79
CA SER A 171 11.83 9.32 11.20
C SER A 171 11.96 10.76 11.72
N GLN A 172 11.39 11.03 12.89
CA GLN A 172 11.52 12.31 13.60
C GLN A 172 12.23 12.11 14.94
N LYS A 173 12.72 13.19 15.54
CA LYS A 173 13.40 13.16 16.83
C LYS A 173 12.39 12.92 17.94
N CYS A 174 12.66 12.01 18.89
CA CYS A 174 11.65 11.59 19.87
C CYS A 174 11.11 12.69 20.80
N ALA A 175 11.85 13.80 21.02
CA ALA A 175 11.35 14.87 21.88
C ALA A 175 10.39 15.83 21.14
N ILE A 176 10.41 15.82 19.81
CA ILE A 176 9.59 16.70 18.96
C ILE A 176 8.49 15.89 18.26
N GLY A 177 8.88 14.79 17.63
CA GLY A 177 7.98 13.91 16.90
C GLY A 177 7.19 13.03 17.86
N ASN A 178 5.96 13.43 18.15
CA ASN A 178 5.00 12.61 18.84
C ASN A 178 4.15 11.81 17.83
N ASP A 179 3.45 10.80 18.34
CA ASP A 179 2.67 9.87 17.52
C ASP A 179 1.60 10.57 16.69
N GLY A 180 0.92 11.56 17.26
CA GLY A 180 -0.16 12.30 16.60
C GLY A 180 0.30 13.24 15.50
N THR A 181 1.34 14.04 15.74
CA THR A 181 1.87 14.96 14.72
C THR A 181 2.45 14.18 13.55
N MET A 182 3.18 13.10 13.84
CA MET A 182 3.70 12.23 12.79
C MET A 182 2.58 11.52 12.01
N PHE A 183 1.50 11.12 12.67
CA PHE A 183 0.32 10.55 12.01
C PHE A 183 -0.31 11.53 11.00
N LEU A 184 -0.46 12.80 11.35
CA LEU A 184 -0.95 13.83 10.43
C LEU A 184 0.01 14.02 9.25
N ASP A 185 1.33 14.10 9.51
CA ASP A 185 2.36 14.29 8.47
C ASP A 185 2.41 13.15 7.43
N MET A 186 2.00 11.94 7.83
CA MET A 186 1.95 10.80 6.91
C MET A 186 0.91 10.95 5.80
N ASN A 187 -0.08 11.83 5.99
CA ASN A 187 -1.18 12.09 5.05
C ASN A 187 -1.81 10.77 4.57
N LEU A 188 -2.12 9.87 5.52
CA LEU A 188 -2.61 8.51 5.21
C LEU A 188 -3.91 8.51 4.42
N TYR A 189 -4.72 9.57 4.49
CA TYR A 189 -5.94 9.70 3.71
C TYR A 189 -5.71 9.64 2.20
N LYS A 190 -4.50 9.97 1.71
CA LYS A 190 -4.12 9.82 0.29
C LYS A 190 -3.82 8.38 -0.12
N LYS A 191 -3.64 7.49 0.86
CA LYS A 191 -3.16 6.11 0.68
C LYS A 191 -4.18 5.06 1.11
N MET A 192 -5.10 5.44 2.00
CA MET A 192 -6.18 4.59 2.49
C MET A 192 -7.33 4.56 1.49
N HIS A 193 -7.92 3.38 1.31
CA HIS A 193 -9.19 3.22 0.62
C HIS A 193 -10.36 3.60 1.56
N ILE A 194 -11.51 3.98 1.01
CA ILE A 194 -12.71 4.31 1.81
C ILE A 194 -13.23 3.13 2.66
N ALA A 195 -12.89 1.91 2.25
CA ALA A 195 -13.21 0.68 2.98
C ALA A 195 -12.19 0.33 4.07
N ASP A 196 -11.03 1.02 4.13
CA ASP A 196 -10.02 0.73 5.14
C ASP A 196 -10.46 1.20 6.52
N CYS A 197 -10.10 0.42 7.53
CA CYS A 197 -10.25 0.79 8.92
C CYS A 197 -8.87 0.76 9.59
N LEU A 198 -8.43 1.92 10.06
CA LEU A 198 -7.16 2.12 10.73
C LEU A 198 -7.31 1.95 12.24
N ALA A 199 -6.69 0.91 12.77
CA ALA A 199 -6.52 0.71 14.19
C ALA A 199 -5.35 1.56 14.73
N THR A 200 -5.60 2.27 15.83
CA THR A 200 -4.63 3.15 16.48
C THR A 200 -4.69 3.01 18.00
N ASP A 201 -3.60 3.28 18.71
CA ASP A 201 -3.68 3.43 20.17
C ASP A 201 -4.55 4.65 20.56
N GLY A 202 -5.02 4.70 21.81
CA GLY A 202 -5.96 5.73 22.27
C GLY A 202 -5.41 7.17 22.21
N GLY A 203 -4.08 7.36 22.11
CA GLY A 203 -3.46 8.68 21.98
C GLY A 203 -3.73 9.37 20.64
N TYR A 204 -3.91 8.61 19.56
CA TYR A 204 -4.14 9.15 18.21
C TYR A 204 -5.52 9.80 18.05
N THR A 205 -6.48 9.42 18.91
CA THR A 205 -7.86 9.90 18.87
C THR A 205 -7.99 11.43 18.92
N GLN A 206 -7.04 12.10 19.57
CA GLN A 206 -7.00 13.57 19.67
C GLN A 206 -6.75 14.26 18.32
N PHE A 207 -6.25 13.52 17.31
CA PHE A 207 -5.86 14.05 16.01
C PHE A 207 -6.83 13.65 14.88
N PHE A 208 -7.88 12.87 15.19
CA PHE A 208 -8.81 12.35 14.18
C PHE A 208 -9.70 13.42 13.56
N SER A 209 -10.12 14.43 14.32
CA SER A 209 -10.86 15.57 13.77
C SER A 209 -10.02 16.28 12.72
N THR A 210 -8.82 16.73 13.09
CA THR A 210 -7.88 17.40 12.19
C THR A 210 -7.50 16.52 10.99
N PHE A 211 -7.29 15.22 11.18
CA PHE A 211 -7.00 14.30 10.07
C PHE A 211 -8.16 14.23 9.07
N ARG A 212 -9.41 14.18 9.56
CA ARG A 212 -10.61 14.15 8.73
C ARG A 212 -10.85 15.48 8.01
N ASP A 213 -10.60 16.60 8.68
CA ASP A 213 -10.72 17.92 8.07
C ASP A 213 -9.71 18.07 6.92
N ASN A 214 -8.44 17.68 7.15
CA ASN A 214 -7.42 17.64 6.11
C ASN A 214 -7.77 16.69 4.95
N ALA A 215 -8.38 15.54 5.26
CA ALA A 215 -8.84 14.59 4.24
C ALA A 215 -9.95 15.19 3.38
N LEU A 216 -10.93 15.85 4.00
CA LEU A 216 -12.05 16.49 3.33
C LEU A 216 -11.58 17.63 2.42
N GLU A 217 -10.66 18.48 2.90
CA GLU A 217 -10.03 19.54 2.10
C GLU A 217 -9.28 18.98 0.89
N ALA A 218 -8.69 17.80 1.02
CA ALA A 218 -8.00 17.11 -0.06
C ALA A 218 -8.92 16.27 -0.97
N GLY A 219 -10.24 16.27 -0.72
CA GLY A 219 -11.24 15.56 -1.53
C GLY A 219 -11.46 14.09 -1.16
N TYR A 220 -11.05 13.65 0.04
CA TYR A 220 -11.21 12.28 0.54
C TYR A 220 -12.25 12.21 1.66
N GLU A 221 -13.30 11.41 1.49
CA GLU A 221 -14.39 11.28 2.46
C GLU A 221 -14.14 10.13 3.46
N LEU A 222 -13.33 10.37 4.49
CA LEU A 222 -13.11 9.43 5.59
C LEU A 222 -14.02 9.74 6.80
N LYS A 223 -14.67 8.69 7.31
CA LYS A 223 -15.64 8.74 8.40
C LYS A 223 -15.07 8.15 9.68
N TYR A 224 -15.76 8.36 10.80
CA TYR A 224 -15.31 7.82 12.10
C TYR A 224 -15.23 6.29 12.13
N HIS A 225 -16.06 5.58 11.35
CA HIS A 225 -15.98 4.13 11.24
C HIS A 225 -14.70 3.63 10.55
N ASN A 226 -13.94 4.50 9.89
CA ASN A 226 -12.62 4.18 9.33
C ASN A 226 -11.52 4.16 10.40
N PHE A 227 -11.84 4.41 11.67
CA PHE A 227 -10.87 4.40 12.75
C PHE A 227 -11.36 3.53 13.91
N GLN A 228 -10.44 2.76 14.47
CA GLN A 228 -10.72 1.90 15.61
C GLN A 228 -9.64 2.06 16.68
N PHE A 229 -10.03 2.09 17.94
CA PHE A 229 -9.10 2.26 19.06
C PHE A 229 -9.63 1.52 20.31
N PRO A 230 -8.77 1.28 21.33
CA PRO A 230 -9.17 0.61 22.56
C PRO A 230 -10.31 1.35 23.29
N ILE A 231 -11.28 0.59 23.77
CA ILE A 231 -12.42 1.12 24.54
C ILE A 231 -11.94 1.41 25.95
N ARG A 232 -12.04 2.67 26.39
CA ARG A 232 -11.66 3.08 27.74
C ARG A 232 -12.82 2.85 28.71
N LYS A 233 -12.49 2.40 29.93
CA LYS A 233 -13.46 2.26 31.01
C LYS A 233 -13.90 3.65 31.49
N GLU A 234 -15.21 3.88 31.62
CA GLU A 234 -15.75 5.05 32.29
C GLU A 234 -15.61 4.94 33.82
N LYS A 235 -15.57 6.06 34.54
CA LYS A 235 -15.26 6.08 35.99
C LYS A 235 -16.21 5.22 36.83
N GLU A 236 -17.46 5.03 36.40
CA GLU A 236 -18.50 4.37 37.19
C GLU A 236 -19.03 3.07 36.57
N ASN A 237 -18.71 2.78 35.31
CA ASN A 237 -19.19 1.59 34.60
C ASN A 237 -18.05 0.61 34.30
N ASN A 238 -18.29 -0.68 34.54
CA ASN A 238 -17.37 -1.72 34.11
C ASN A 238 -17.54 -2.01 32.63
N LEU A 239 -16.42 -2.27 31.94
CA LEU A 239 -16.45 -2.75 30.57
C LEU A 239 -17.29 -4.05 30.50
N THR A 240 -18.18 -4.09 29.53
CA THR A 240 -18.95 -5.28 29.18
C THR A 240 -18.02 -6.42 28.76
N ILE A 241 -18.53 -7.65 28.73
CA ILE A 241 -17.77 -8.82 28.28
C ILE A 241 -17.31 -8.63 26.81
N ALA A 242 -18.15 -8.00 25.98
CA ALA A 242 -17.84 -7.71 24.59
C ALA A 242 -16.68 -6.72 24.46
N GLU A 243 -16.72 -5.60 25.19
CA GLU A 243 -15.67 -4.58 25.19
C GLU A 243 -14.34 -5.13 25.73
N LYS A 244 -14.39 -5.97 26.77
CA LYS A 244 -13.20 -6.67 27.27
C LYS A 244 -12.60 -7.60 26.21
N ASN A 245 -13.42 -8.36 25.51
CA ASN A 245 -12.97 -9.22 24.42
C ASN A 245 -12.42 -8.42 23.24
N PHE A 246 -13.05 -7.29 22.92
CA PHE A 246 -12.56 -6.35 21.91
C PHE A 246 -11.18 -5.82 22.27
N ASN A 247 -11.00 -5.28 23.48
CA ASN A 247 -9.71 -4.77 23.96
C ASN A 247 -8.65 -5.87 24.03
N LYS A 248 -9.03 -7.10 24.37
CA LYS A 248 -8.12 -8.25 24.36
C LYS A 248 -7.61 -8.56 22.94
N LYS A 249 -8.50 -8.58 21.94
CA LYS A 249 -8.12 -8.74 20.53
C LYS A 249 -7.27 -7.56 20.05
N PHE A 250 -7.67 -6.32 20.38
CA PHE A 250 -6.87 -5.14 20.05
C PHE A 250 -5.45 -5.22 20.64
N GLY A 251 -5.35 -5.65 21.89
CA GLY A 251 -4.08 -5.88 22.57
C GLY A 251 -3.21 -6.94 21.88
N SER A 252 -3.79 -8.03 21.36
CA SER A 252 -3.00 -9.03 20.63
C SER A 252 -2.40 -8.46 19.34
N PHE A 253 -3.16 -7.65 18.59
CA PHE A 253 -2.65 -6.98 17.38
C PHE A 253 -1.53 -5.98 17.67
N ARG A 254 -1.67 -5.20 18.74
CA ARG A 254 -0.58 -4.34 19.22
C ARG A 254 0.70 -5.15 19.49
N SER A 255 0.56 -6.27 20.20
CA SER A 255 1.70 -7.16 20.47
C SER A 255 2.31 -7.74 19.20
N GLU A 256 1.51 -8.03 18.17
CA GLU A 256 2.02 -8.49 16.87
C GLU A 256 2.92 -7.46 16.19
N ILE A 257 2.57 -6.17 16.25
CA ILE A 257 3.38 -5.10 15.65
C ILE A 257 4.63 -4.82 16.47
N GLU A 258 4.52 -4.86 17.80
CA GLU A 258 5.71 -4.82 18.68
C GLU A 258 6.66 -5.99 18.37
N ASN A 259 6.13 -7.17 18.03
CA ASN A 259 6.93 -8.31 17.56
C ASN A 259 7.62 -8.04 16.21
N HIS A 260 6.96 -7.36 15.25
CA HIS A 260 7.61 -6.95 13.99
C HIS A 260 8.85 -6.09 14.26
N PHE A 261 8.73 -5.13 15.17
CA PHE A 261 9.85 -4.28 15.57
C PHE A 261 10.97 -5.08 16.26
N SER A 262 10.61 -6.05 17.09
CA SER A 262 11.58 -6.94 17.72
C SER A 262 12.34 -7.78 16.70
N VAL A 263 11.65 -8.38 15.73
CA VAL A 263 12.26 -9.19 14.66
C VAL A 263 13.16 -8.34 13.76
N LEU A 264 12.73 -7.12 13.41
CA LEU A 264 13.59 -6.19 12.67
C LEU A 264 14.86 -5.86 13.47
N GLY A 265 14.74 -5.65 14.78
CA GLY A 265 15.88 -5.39 15.66
C GLY A 265 16.79 -6.59 15.94
N SER A 266 16.32 -7.83 15.79
CA SER A 266 17.15 -9.03 15.92
C SER A 266 17.86 -9.39 14.62
N LYS A 267 17.14 -9.30 13.49
CA LYS A 267 17.69 -9.61 12.18
C LYS A 267 18.67 -8.56 11.70
N PHE A 268 18.33 -7.28 11.83
CA PHE A 268 19.17 -6.20 11.37
C PHE A 268 19.88 -5.59 12.57
N LYS A 269 21.19 -5.85 12.68
CA LYS A 269 22.03 -5.31 13.75
C LYS A 269 21.88 -3.79 13.87
N ARG A 270 21.65 -3.12 12.75
CA ARG A 270 21.49 -1.67 12.66
C ARG A 270 20.26 -1.09 13.37
N PHE A 271 19.20 -1.88 13.53
CA PHE A 271 17.93 -1.44 14.16
C PHE A 271 17.75 -1.98 15.57
N THR A 272 18.78 -2.64 16.12
CA THR A 272 18.71 -3.23 17.45
C THR A 272 18.81 -2.16 18.56
N ASN A 273 17.85 -2.19 19.49
CA ASN A 273 17.87 -1.30 20.66
C ASN A 273 18.63 -1.90 21.86
N ASN A 274 19.08 -3.16 21.75
CA ASN A 274 19.71 -3.91 22.83
C ASN A 274 21.24 -3.76 22.86
N ARG A 275 21.86 -3.24 21.80
CA ARG A 275 23.30 -3.04 21.68
C ARG A 275 23.67 -1.57 21.76
N SER A 276 24.97 -1.28 21.66
CA SER A 276 25.49 0.08 21.63
C SER A 276 24.80 0.89 20.52
N SER A 277 24.39 2.11 20.85
CA SER A 277 23.65 2.97 19.93
C SER A 277 24.46 3.24 18.66
N LEU A 278 23.80 3.07 17.51
CA LEU A 278 24.40 3.15 16.19
C LEU A 278 24.80 4.58 15.85
N GLN A 279 26.01 4.79 15.33
CA GLN A 279 26.40 6.08 14.79
C GLN A 279 25.72 6.33 13.44
N ILE A 280 24.96 7.42 13.36
CA ILE A 280 24.27 7.85 12.14
C ILE A 280 24.84 9.21 11.75
N SER A 281 25.32 9.31 10.51
CA SER A 281 25.71 10.58 9.89
C SER A 281 24.51 11.31 9.30
N ASP A 282 23.58 10.59 8.66
CA ASP A 282 22.38 11.14 8.04
C ASP A 282 21.11 10.30 8.33
N ILE A 283 20.06 10.98 8.78
CA ILE A 283 18.72 10.42 9.02
C ILE A 283 18.09 9.93 7.70
N LYS A 284 18.39 10.54 6.55
CA LYS A 284 17.88 10.07 5.25
C LYS A 284 18.37 8.67 4.93
N ILE A 285 19.67 8.42 5.10
CA ILE A 285 20.29 7.11 4.89
C ILE A 285 19.68 6.07 5.85
N TYR A 286 19.47 6.44 7.12
CA TYR A 286 18.77 5.60 8.08
C TYR A 286 17.37 5.21 7.59
N ASN A 287 16.57 6.17 7.15
CA ASN A 287 15.21 5.92 6.66
C ASN A 287 15.20 4.97 5.45
N LEU A 288 16.13 5.14 4.51
CA LEU A 288 16.24 4.26 3.34
C LEU A 288 16.56 2.82 3.75
N GLN A 289 17.52 2.64 4.65
CA GLN A 289 17.89 1.31 5.14
C GLN A 289 16.77 0.67 5.97
N PHE A 290 16.05 1.47 6.78
CA PHE A 290 14.90 0.97 7.54
C PHE A 290 13.78 0.51 6.61
N LYS A 291 13.45 1.30 5.57
CA LYS A 291 12.49 0.91 4.53
C LYS A 291 12.92 -0.37 3.80
N LEU A 292 14.21 -0.49 3.46
CA LEU A 292 14.74 -1.71 2.84
C LEU A 292 14.57 -2.93 3.75
N ALA A 293 14.84 -2.80 5.05
CA ALA A 293 14.61 -3.88 6.00
C ALA A 293 13.13 -4.26 6.14
N CYS A 294 12.22 -3.29 6.10
CA CYS A 294 10.78 -3.57 6.03
C CYS A 294 10.41 -4.35 4.76
N ILE A 295 10.97 -3.99 3.60
CA ILE A 295 10.73 -4.70 2.34
C ILE A 295 11.26 -6.14 2.41
N LEU A 296 12.49 -6.33 2.90
CA LEU A 296 13.07 -7.66 3.08
C LEU A 296 12.20 -8.51 4.03
N LYS A 297 11.72 -7.93 5.14
CA LYS A 297 10.80 -8.61 6.05
C LYS A 297 9.48 -9.01 5.37
N ASN A 298 8.91 -8.12 4.57
CA ASN A 298 7.74 -8.41 3.76
C ASN A 298 8.00 -9.54 2.76
N MET A 299 9.17 -9.58 2.12
CA MET A 299 9.56 -10.66 1.21
C MET A 299 9.64 -12.01 1.93
N GLU A 300 10.24 -12.07 3.12
CA GLU A 300 10.23 -13.29 3.93
C GLU A 300 8.80 -13.75 4.25
N LEU A 301 7.94 -12.83 4.71
CA LEU A 301 6.54 -13.16 5.00
C LEU A 301 5.80 -13.65 3.75
N PHE A 302 6.07 -13.03 2.60
CA PHE A 302 5.48 -13.42 1.33
C PHE A 302 5.92 -14.82 0.88
N ILE A 303 7.22 -15.13 0.99
CA ILE A 303 7.79 -16.45 0.68
C ILE A 303 7.17 -17.51 1.59
N GLN A 304 7.11 -17.24 2.90
CA GLN A 304 6.51 -18.15 3.89
C GLN A 304 5.02 -18.41 3.62
N LYS A 305 4.25 -17.37 3.28
CA LYS A 305 2.81 -17.49 3.02
C LYS A 305 2.46 -18.18 1.72
N ASN A 306 3.33 -18.13 0.73
CA ASN A 306 3.09 -18.69 -0.59
C ASN A 306 3.93 -19.94 -0.87
N GLU A 307 4.66 -20.44 0.14
CA GLU A 307 5.47 -21.66 0.06
C GLU A 307 6.46 -21.64 -1.13
N ILE A 308 7.05 -20.47 -1.40
CA ILE A 308 7.95 -20.28 -2.55
C ILE A 308 9.32 -20.89 -2.25
N GLU A 309 9.86 -21.65 -3.20
CA GLU A 309 11.20 -22.19 -3.11
C GLU A 309 12.25 -21.08 -3.27
N GLU A 310 13.08 -20.90 -2.24
CA GLU A 310 14.07 -19.82 -2.18
C GLU A 310 15.48 -20.37 -2.34
N GLN A 311 16.25 -19.76 -3.25
CA GLN A 311 17.65 -20.09 -3.48
C GLN A 311 18.57 -19.54 -2.38
N PRO A 312 19.71 -20.19 -2.08
CA PRO A 312 20.61 -19.78 -0.98
C PRO A 312 21.08 -18.33 -1.03
N HIS A 313 21.28 -17.75 -2.22
CA HIS A 313 21.77 -16.37 -2.38
C HIS A 313 20.70 -15.30 -2.08
N HIS A 314 19.41 -15.66 -2.04
CA HIS A 314 18.34 -14.77 -1.60
C HIS A 314 18.27 -14.64 -0.06
N ARG A 315 18.90 -15.57 0.67
CA ARG A 315 18.89 -15.67 2.14
C ARG A 315 20.05 -14.97 2.83
N LEU A 316 20.87 -14.20 2.13
CA LEU A 316 22.07 -13.56 2.71
C LEU A 316 21.78 -12.67 3.93
N TRP A 317 20.54 -12.19 4.06
CA TRP A 317 20.07 -11.36 5.16
C TRP A 317 19.30 -12.11 6.25
N TYR A 318 19.13 -13.43 6.13
CA TYR A 318 18.41 -14.25 7.12
C TYR A 318 19.23 -14.49 8.39
N SER A 319 20.56 -14.30 8.33
CA SER A 319 21.39 -14.40 9.52
C SER A 319 20.99 -13.35 10.54
N ASP A 320 20.91 -13.77 11.80
CA ASP A 320 20.79 -12.83 12.91
C ASP A 320 21.96 -11.85 12.86
N ASP A 321 21.68 -10.58 13.19
CA ASP A 321 22.64 -9.48 13.12
C ASP A 321 23.20 -9.15 11.73
N PHE A 322 22.42 -9.38 10.68
CA PHE A 322 22.73 -8.87 9.34
C PHE A 322 23.04 -7.37 9.38
N GLU A 323 24.10 -6.98 8.65
CA GLU A 323 24.54 -5.60 8.50
C GLU A 323 24.66 -5.28 7.01
N PHE A 324 24.22 -4.08 6.63
CA PHE A 324 24.26 -3.64 5.24
C PHE A 324 25.71 -3.58 4.74
N PRO A 325 26.01 -4.08 3.52
CA PRO A 325 27.36 -4.06 2.97
C PRO A 325 27.90 -2.63 2.89
N SER A 326 29.08 -2.39 3.45
CA SER A 326 29.84 -1.17 3.18
C SER A 326 30.69 -1.36 1.92
N LYS A 327 31.15 -0.26 1.27
CA LYS A 327 32.00 -0.32 0.07
C LYS A 327 33.20 -1.30 0.21
N LYS A 328 33.69 -1.55 1.43
CA LYS A 328 34.79 -2.49 1.73
C LYS A 328 34.41 -3.98 1.74
N ASN A 329 33.12 -4.33 1.84
CA ASN A 329 32.65 -5.73 1.99
C ASN A 329 32.05 -6.34 0.72
N LYS A 330 32.19 -5.69 -0.44
CA LYS A 330 31.68 -6.24 -1.72
C LYS A 330 32.41 -7.51 -2.18
N ALA A 331 33.62 -7.76 -1.66
CA ALA A 331 34.48 -8.87 -2.09
C ALA A 331 33.94 -10.28 -1.73
N ASN A 332 32.97 -10.38 -0.83
CA ASN A 332 32.46 -11.67 -0.33
C ASN A 332 31.09 -12.08 -0.90
N ILE A 333 30.49 -11.27 -1.78
CA ILE A 333 29.29 -11.69 -2.51
C ILE A 333 29.78 -12.47 -3.71
N VAL A 334 29.77 -13.81 -3.60
CA VAL A 334 30.08 -14.72 -4.69
C VAL A 334 29.02 -14.49 -5.77
N PHE A 335 29.33 -13.66 -6.75
CA PHE A 335 28.53 -13.58 -7.97
C PHE A 335 28.89 -14.79 -8.82
N THR A 336 27.94 -15.71 -8.96
CA THR A 336 27.92 -16.64 -10.08
C THR A 336 27.96 -15.83 -11.37
N ASN A 337 29.06 -15.94 -12.11
CA ASN A 337 29.27 -15.49 -13.49
C ASN A 337 28.66 -14.11 -13.86
N GLU A 338 29.47 -13.06 -13.99
CA GLU A 338 29.02 -11.68 -14.28
C GLU A 338 27.99 -11.57 -15.43
N ARG A 339 28.12 -12.40 -16.47
CA ARG A 339 27.16 -12.46 -17.59
C ARG A 339 25.76 -12.90 -17.18
N GLU A 340 25.64 -13.83 -16.24
CA GLU A 340 24.38 -14.36 -15.74
C GLU A 340 23.67 -13.34 -14.85
N VAL A 341 24.44 -12.56 -14.08
CA VAL A 341 23.94 -11.42 -13.30
C VAL A 341 23.37 -10.33 -14.20
N ASP A 342 24.06 -9.99 -15.29
CA ASP A 342 23.59 -8.97 -16.25
C ASP A 342 22.32 -9.42 -16.99
N VAL A 343 22.23 -10.70 -17.37
CA VAL A 343 21.03 -11.27 -17.99
C VAL A 343 19.86 -11.22 -17.00
N ASN A 344 20.05 -11.69 -15.77
CA ASN A 344 19.02 -11.68 -14.73
C ASN A 344 18.59 -10.25 -14.35
N TYR A 345 19.53 -9.30 -14.34
CA TYR A 345 19.21 -7.88 -14.10
C TYR A 345 18.31 -7.31 -15.20
N ASN A 346 18.65 -7.54 -16.47
CA ASN A 346 17.86 -7.05 -17.60
C ASN A 346 16.48 -7.72 -17.67
N GLU A 347 16.40 -9.01 -17.35
CA GLU A 347 15.14 -9.74 -17.29
C GLU A 347 14.27 -9.24 -16.13
N MET A 348 14.84 -9.04 -14.94
CA MET A 348 14.15 -8.44 -13.80
C MET A 348 13.69 -7.01 -14.10
N LEU A 349 14.52 -6.21 -14.77
CA LEU A 349 14.17 -4.84 -15.17
C LEU A 349 13.01 -4.85 -16.18
N ASN A 350 13.00 -5.78 -17.14
CA ASN A 350 11.89 -5.96 -18.07
C ASN A 350 10.62 -6.41 -17.36
N LEU A 351 10.70 -7.36 -16.42
CA LEU A 351 9.56 -7.78 -15.60
C LEU A 351 9.04 -6.63 -14.74
N GLN A 352 9.92 -5.84 -14.13
CA GLN A 352 9.55 -4.64 -13.39
C GLN A 352 8.87 -3.62 -14.28
N ASN A 353 9.41 -3.33 -15.46
CA ASN A 353 8.80 -2.40 -16.41
C ASN A 353 7.43 -2.91 -16.92
N ASN A 354 7.30 -4.22 -17.16
CA ASN A 354 6.05 -4.83 -17.57
C ASN A 354 4.99 -4.80 -16.46
N ILE A 355 5.40 -5.02 -15.20
CA ILE A 355 4.53 -4.93 -14.02
C ILE A 355 4.17 -3.47 -13.72
N LEU A 356 5.15 -2.56 -13.87
CA LEU A 356 5.08 -1.14 -13.57
C LEU A 356 4.79 -0.32 -14.83
N ASN A 357 3.88 -0.72 -15.72
CA ASN A 357 3.32 0.15 -16.77
C ASN A 357 2.50 1.34 -16.19
N LEU A 358 3.07 2.04 -15.19
CA LEU A 358 2.85 3.41 -14.81
C LEU A 358 4.15 4.13 -15.15
N ASP A 359 4.08 5.09 -16.07
CA ASP A 359 5.19 5.89 -16.60
C ASP A 359 6.05 6.52 -15.47
N ILE A 360 7.27 6.01 -15.24
CA ILE A 360 8.26 6.60 -14.30
C ILE A 360 9.36 7.32 -15.12
N SER A 361 8.94 8.15 -16.08
CA SER A 361 9.85 9.02 -16.83
C SER A 361 10.13 10.35 -16.12
N GLU A 362 9.42 10.70 -15.03
CA GLU A 362 9.50 12.06 -14.45
C GLU A 362 10.37 12.24 -13.19
N ASN A 363 11.02 11.21 -12.63
CA ASN A 363 11.79 11.40 -11.37
C ASN A 363 13.19 10.79 -11.39
N ARG A 364 14.00 11.17 -12.40
CA ARG A 364 15.42 10.78 -12.46
C ARG A 364 16.41 11.94 -12.56
N GLN A 365 16.03 13.11 -12.06
CA GLN A 365 17.00 14.13 -11.67
C GLN A 365 17.20 14.04 -10.15
N ASP A 366 18.45 14.18 -9.71
CA ASP A 366 18.86 14.40 -8.30
C ASP A 366 19.31 13.17 -7.48
N ILE A 367 20.22 12.34 -8.01
CA ILE A 367 21.32 11.78 -7.19
C ILE A 367 22.59 11.65 -8.04
N ILE A 368 23.30 12.75 -8.26
CA ILE A 368 24.75 12.73 -8.44
C ILE A 368 25.32 13.80 -7.52
N ASP A 369 26.07 13.33 -6.52
CA ASP A 369 27.17 13.99 -5.78
C ASP A 369 27.28 13.24 -4.44
N SER A 370 28.45 12.85 -3.93
CA SER A 370 29.84 13.02 -4.34
C SER A 370 30.66 11.91 -3.64
N ASP A 371 31.90 11.74 -4.07
CA ASP A 371 32.99 11.06 -3.36
C ASP A 371 33.05 9.52 -3.43
N ASP A 372 33.83 9.04 -4.39
CA ASP A 372 35.05 8.30 -4.07
C ASP A 372 36.00 8.29 -5.29
N GLU A 373 37.28 8.52 -4.99
CA GLU A 373 38.43 8.51 -5.88
C GLU A 373 38.46 7.24 -6.76
N MET A 374 38.49 7.41 -8.09
CA MET A 374 38.66 6.30 -9.04
C MET A 374 39.63 6.67 -10.16
N ASP A 375 40.47 5.67 -10.45
CA ASP A 375 41.63 5.62 -11.33
C ASP A 375 41.36 6.06 -12.79
N ASP A 376 42.36 6.75 -13.37
CA ASP A 376 42.33 7.48 -14.65
C ASP A 376 42.06 6.60 -15.88
N ASN A 377 42.35 5.30 -15.80
CA ASN A 377 42.06 4.38 -16.90
C ASN A 377 40.58 4.04 -17.05
N THR A 378 39.80 4.15 -15.96
CA THR A 378 38.35 3.90 -15.96
C THR A 378 37.56 5.10 -16.50
N LYS A 379 38.07 6.33 -16.34
CA LYS A 379 37.48 7.55 -16.93
C LYS A 379 37.52 7.53 -18.46
N LYS A 380 38.63 7.08 -19.06
CA LYS A 380 38.77 6.99 -20.53
C LYS A 380 37.85 5.94 -21.15
N ARG A 381 37.58 4.82 -20.46
CA ARG A 381 36.65 3.78 -20.93
C ARG A 381 35.17 4.22 -20.85
N LYS A 382 34.75 4.85 -19.74
CA LYS A 382 33.37 5.34 -19.59
C LYS A 382 33.04 6.58 -20.44
N LEU A 383 34.03 7.44 -20.75
CA LEU A 383 33.81 8.57 -21.67
C LEU A 383 33.51 8.08 -23.11
N ASN A 384 34.11 6.96 -23.52
CA ASN A 384 33.90 6.41 -24.86
C ASN A 384 32.57 5.64 -25.01
N GLU A 385 32.05 5.01 -23.95
CA GLU A 385 30.74 4.33 -24.00
C GLU A 385 29.55 5.31 -23.91
N ASN A 386 29.69 6.47 -23.25
CA ASN A 386 28.62 7.47 -23.21
C ASN A 386 28.58 8.40 -24.43
N LYS A 387 29.67 8.55 -25.20
CA LYS A 387 29.64 9.28 -26.47
C LYS A 387 28.89 8.56 -27.58
N SER A 388 28.70 7.23 -27.50
CA SER A 388 28.07 6.45 -28.58
C SER A 388 26.54 6.47 -28.56
N LYS A 389 25.89 6.98 -27.51
CA LYS A 389 24.42 7.00 -27.37
C LYS A 389 23.71 8.30 -27.75
N ASN A 390 24.44 9.38 -28.06
CA ASN A 390 23.87 10.69 -28.42
C ASN A 390 24.41 11.23 -29.76
N ASN A 391 24.39 10.40 -30.82
CA ASN A 391 24.74 10.86 -32.17
C ASN A 391 23.48 11.33 -32.90
N TYR A 392 23.43 12.61 -33.27
CA TYR A 392 22.36 13.20 -34.08
C TYR A 392 22.94 13.72 -35.39
N GLU A 393 22.18 13.57 -36.48
CA GLU A 393 22.62 14.01 -37.81
C GLU A 393 22.36 15.51 -38.01
N VAL A 394 23.37 16.21 -38.54
CA VAL A 394 23.31 17.65 -38.80
C VAL A 394 22.70 17.90 -40.17
N GLU A 395 21.61 18.66 -40.22
CA GLU A 395 20.97 19.09 -41.47
C GLU A 395 21.71 20.27 -42.09
N LYS A 396 22.00 21.31 -41.29
CA LYS A 396 22.71 22.51 -41.74
C LYS A 396 23.33 23.28 -40.58
N ILE A 397 24.47 23.93 -40.82
CA ILE A 397 25.03 24.95 -39.93
C ILE A 397 24.39 26.31 -40.28
N LEU A 398 23.79 26.95 -39.28
CA LEU A 398 23.08 28.21 -39.41
C LEU A 398 23.96 29.41 -39.08
N ASP A 399 24.84 29.29 -38.08
CA ASP A 399 25.72 30.39 -37.65
C ASP A 399 27.01 29.85 -37.00
N HIS A 400 27.99 30.73 -36.75
CA HIS A 400 29.23 30.41 -36.05
C HIS A 400 29.67 31.56 -35.14
N LYS A 401 30.38 31.21 -34.06
CA LYS A 401 31.10 32.17 -33.20
C LYS A 401 32.44 31.58 -32.78
N VAL A 402 33.39 32.45 -32.47
CA VAL A 402 34.71 32.07 -31.98
C VAL A 402 34.80 32.49 -30.52
N ASP A 403 35.11 31.54 -29.64
CA ASP A 403 35.31 31.81 -28.22
C ASP A 403 36.71 32.41 -27.96
N ASP A 404 36.94 32.98 -26.77
CA ASP A 404 38.19 33.67 -26.39
C ASP A 404 39.45 32.79 -26.53
N ASN A 405 39.27 31.47 -26.53
CA ASN A 405 40.31 30.45 -26.74
C ASN A 405 40.50 30.07 -28.23
N ASN A 406 39.96 30.86 -29.16
CA ASN A 406 40.03 30.64 -30.61
C ASN A 406 39.36 29.34 -31.12
N ASN A 407 38.40 28.81 -30.37
CA ASN A 407 37.64 27.62 -30.75
C ASN A 407 36.32 28.00 -31.41
N PHE A 408 36.01 27.34 -32.53
CA PHE A 408 34.74 27.54 -33.23
C PHE A 408 33.59 26.79 -32.57
N GLU A 409 32.51 27.50 -32.29
CA GLU A 409 31.19 26.93 -32.01
C GLU A 409 30.25 27.22 -33.17
N PHE A 410 29.48 26.22 -33.58
CA PHE A 410 28.56 26.30 -34.71
C PHE A 410 27.12 26.12 -34.23
N TYR A 411 26.21 26.98 -34.68
CA TYR A 411 24.78 26.83 -34.41
C TYR A 411 24.15 25.88 -35.43
N VAL A 412 23.61 24.76 -34.96
CA VAL A 412 23.27 23.60 -35.78
C VAL A 412 21.76 23.40 -35.86
N LYS A 413 21.26 23.21 -37.08
CA LYS A 413 19.94 22.62 -37.37
C LYS A 413 20.09 21.10 -37.42
N TRP A 414 19.39 20.41 -36.53
CA TRP A 414 19.37 18.94 -36.48
C TRP A 414 18.36 18.35 -37.47
N TYR A 415 18.75 17.29 -38.18
CA TYR A 415 17.91 16.62 -39.16
C TYR A 415 16.70 15.95 -38.49
N GLY A 416 15.49 16.29 -38.94
CA GLY A 416 14.24 15.74 -38.41
C GLY A 416 13.70 16.39 -37.12
N TYR A 417 14.40 17.38 -36.56
CA TYR A 417 13.95 18.12 -35.36
C TYR A 417 13.38 19.50 -35.72
N SER A 418 12.63 20.13 -34.81
CA SER A 418 12.14 21.49 -34.99
C SER A 418 13.27 22.53 -34.89
N HIS A 419 13.06 23.75 -35.40
CA HIS A 419 14.01 24.86 -35.26
C HIS A 419 14.21 25.30 -33.80
N LEU A 420 13.24 24.99 -32.93
CA LEU A 420 13.34 25.25 -31.49
C LEU A 420 14.44 24.43 -30.81
N GLU A 421 14.84 23.31 -31.42
CA GLU A 421 15.86 22.39 -30.90
C GLU A 421 17.28 22.72 -31.42
N ASN A 422 17.43 23.80 -32.17
CA ASN A 422 18.73 24.21 -32.69
C ASN A 422 19.66 24.60 -31.54
N SER A 423 20.88 24.08 -31.58
CA SER A 423 21.83 24.24 -30.48
C SER A 423 23.23 24.55 -30.99
N TRP A 424 24.04 25.15 -30.11
CA TRP A 424 25.45 25.43 -30.37
C TRP A 424 26.28 24.18 -30.10
N VAL A 425 27.11 23.81 -31.06
CA VAL A 425 27.96 22.62 -31.02
C VAL A 425 29.40 23.04 -31.27
N ASN A 426 30.30 22.65 -30.37
CA ASN A 426 31.73 22.90 -30.51
C ASN A 426 32.32 22.06 -31.67
N GLN A 427 33.31 22.61 -32.38
CA GLN A 427 34.01 21.92 -33.48
C GLN A 427 34.48 20.49 -33.13
N ASP A 428 34.91 20.25 -31.88
CA ASP A 428 35.45 18.95 -31.44
C ASP A 428 34.37 17.88 -31.24
N ASN A 429 33.10 18.28 -31.23
CA ASN A 429 31.95 17.38 -31.08
C ASN A 429 31.35 16.94 -32.42
N PHE A 430 31.88 17.40 -33.56
CA PHE A 430 31.49 16.89 -34.86
C PHE A 430 32.24 15.61 -35.21
N ASN A 431 31.50 14.56 -35.58
CA ASN A 431 32.09 13.29 -36.01
C ASN A 431 32.79 13.38 -37.37
N THR A 432 32.51 14.42 -38.17
CA THR A 432 33.09 14.61 -39.52
C THR A 432 33.25 16.09 -39.81
N ARG A 433 34.41 16.49 -40.37
CA ARG A 433 34.71 17.90 -40.69
C ARG A 433 34.11 18.39 -42.01
N ASP A 434 33.60 17.48 -42.85
CA ASP A 434 33.11 17.79 -44.20
C ASP A 434 32.05 18.89 -44.24
N ILE A 435 31.13 18.91 -43.26
CA ILE A 435 30.05 19.91 -43.20
C ILE A 435 30.55 21.27 -42.69
N ILE A 436 31.56 21.26 -41.82
CA ILE A 436 32.23 22.47 -41.32
C ILE A 436 33.02 23.11 -42.46
N ASP A 437 33.83 22.33 -43.17
CA ASP A 437 34.67 22.82 -44.26
C ASP A 437 33.83 23.40 -45.41
N LYS A 438 32.68 22.78 -45.71
CA LYS A 438 31.71 23.32 -46.67
C LYS A 438 31.15 24.67 -46.23
N TYR A 439 30.81 24.81 -44.95
CA TYR A 439 30.28 26.04 -44.38
C TYR A 439 31.32 27.17 -44.36
N LEU A 440 32.55 26.89 -43.91
CA LEU A 440 33.65 27.87 -43.85
C LEU A 440 34.05 28.35 -45.25
N LYS A 441 34.16 27.44 -46.23
CA LYS A 441 34.41 27.80 -47.63
C LYS A 441 33.30 28.66 -48.24
N HIS A 442 32.04 28.35 -47.95
CA HIS A 442 30.92 29.11 -48.50
C HIS A 442 30.84 30.54 -47.94
N ASN A 443 31.25 30.73 -46.69
CA ASN A 443 31.20 32.02 -46.00
C ASN A 443 32.54 32.80 -46.03
N ASN A 444 33.56 32.30 -46.75
CA ASN A 444 34.91 32.90 -46.85
C ASN A 444 35.58 33.15 -45.49
N ILE A 445 35.40 32.24 -44.53
CA ILE A 445 36.03 32.31 -43.21
C ILE A 445 37.31 31.47 -43.26
N GLN A 446 38.45 32.08 -42.94
CA GLN A 446 39.80 31.50 -43.06
C GLN A 446 40.25 30.73 -41.82
#